data_AF-A0A0J6FZG0-F1
#
_entry.id   AF-A0A0J6FZG0-F1
#
_cell.length_a   1.000
_cell.length_b   1.000
_cell.length_c   1.000
_cell.angle_alpha   90.00
_cell.angle_beta   90.00
_cell.angle_gamma   90.00
#
_symmetry.space_group_name_H-M   'P 1'
#
loop_
_entity.id
_entity.type
_entity.pdbx_description
1 polymer ?
#
loop_
_entity_poly.entity_id
_entity_poly.type
_entity_poly.pdbx_seq_one_letter_code
_entity_poly.pdbx_strand_id
1 'polypeptide(L)'
;MAGSDNNKDLQLHQVAPTEQVGRDTIARYQAQYRAAAMECLKLLDRQSIDRVYCEFHDDFVSRRSVGGAHFYRFFQVKTVGKRNHLWSIADLFGIPRSKKKKASKKKACPTPAVATNDSAGNVDDSNNLSSRIADSFLGKLLLHTVRFGESCEQVSFLTNANLNDEVELVSAALEGGISEPNDVLSMLSEHFNSACKIADPLCLGRSSSVS
;
A
#
# COMPACT_ATOMS: atom_id res chain seq x y z
N MET A 1 -58.34 -37.71 -1.32
CA MET A 1 -58.60 -36.30 -0.95
C MET A 1 -57.29 -35.67 -0.52
N ALA A 2 -57.16 -34.34 -0.65
CA ALA A 2 -56.15 -33.45 -0.05
C ALA A 2 -54.69 -33.96 0.04
N GLY A 3 -53.81 -33.39 -0.78
CA GLY A 3 -52.37 -33.42 -0.52
C GLY A 3 -51.97 -32.48 0.64
N SER A 4 -50.73 -32.57 1.08
CA SER A 4 -50.11 -31.64 2.04
C SER A 4 -48.68 -31.33 1.61
N ASP A 5 -48.57 -30.42 0.64
CA ASP A 5 -47.28 -29.88 0.20
C ASP A 5 -46.67 -29.06 1.33
N ASN A 6 -45.74 -29.66 2.07
CA ASN A 6 -45.05 -29.01 3.19
C ASN A 6 -43.94 -28.04 2.72
N ASN A 7 -44.15 -27.36 1.58
CA ASN A 7 -43.32 -26.24 1.17
C ASN A 7 -43.69 -25.00 2.00
N LYS A 8 -43.00 -24.82 3.13
CA LYS A 8 -43.08 -23.56 3.88
C LYS A 8 -42.40 -22.46 3.08
N ASP A 9 -43.19 -21.63 2.42
CA ASP A 9 -42.74 -20.38 1.81
C ASP A 9 -42.10 -19.48 2.88
N LEU A 10 -40.76 -19.49 2.92
CA LEU A 10 -39.97 -18.65 3.82
C LEU A 10 -40.20 -17.19 3.44
N GLN A 11 -40.83 -16.43 4.34
CA GLN A 11 -41.09 -15.02 4.07
C GLN A 11 -39.77 -14.24 4.03
N LEU A 12 -39.66 -13.26 3.13
CA LEU A 12 -38.39 -12.58 2.83
C LEU A 12 -37.67 -11.99 4.07
N HIS A 13 -38.42 -11.57 5.09
CA HIS A 13 -37.87 -11.04 6.36
C HIS A 13 -37.33 -12.12 7.32
N GLN A 14 -37.66 -13.40 7.09
CA GLN A 14 -37.18 -14.56 7.85
C GLN A 14 -35.88 -15.13 7.29
N VAL A 15 -35.51 -14.73 6.06
CA VAL A 15 -34.26 -15.14 5.40
C VAL A 15 -33.18 -14.11 5.71
N ALA A 16 -32.14 -14.51 6.45
CA ALA A 16 -31.00 -13.64 6.72
C ALA A 16 -30.29 -13.28 5.38
N PRO A 17 -29.95 -12.00 5.12
CA PRO A 17 -29.32 -11.63 3.85
C PRO A 17 -27.96 -12.31 3.69
N THR A 18 -27.85 -13.16 2.66
CA THR A 18 -26.67 -13.99 2.35
C THR A 18 -25.44 -13.16 2.01
N GLU A 19 -25.63 -11.94 1.49
CA GLU A 19 -24.54 -11.03 1.12
C GLU A 19 -24.35 -9.93 2.18
N GLN A 20 -23.53 -10.20 3.20
CA GLN A 20 -22.97 -9.14 4.05
C GLN A 20 -21.69 -8.53 3.46
N VAL A 21 -21.14 -9.14 2.39
CA VAL A 21 -19.82 -8.79 1.81
C VAL A 21 -19.74 -7.31 1.43
N GLY A 22 -20.79 -6.73 0.85
CA GLY A 22 -20.83 -5.28 0.55
C GLY A 22 -20.71 -4.40 1.80
N ARG A 23 -21.33 -4.79 2.92
CA ARG A 23 -21.27 -4.04 4.20
C ARG A 23 -19.87 -4.11 4.82
N ASP A 24 -19.26 -5.30 4.82
CA ASP A 24 -17.91 -5.52 5.35
C ASP A 24 -16.84 -4.87 4.46
N THR A 25 -17.08 -4.81 3.16
CA THR A 25 -16.25 -4.08 2.17
C THR A 25 -16.31 -2.57 2.43
N ILE A 26 -17.51 -2.01 2.63
CA ILE A 26 -17.67 -0.58 2.97
C ILE A 26 -17.02 -0.25 4.32
N ALA A 27 -17.10 -1.16 5.30
CA ALA A 27 -16.42 -0.99 6.58
C ALA A 27 -14.88 -0.99 6.44
N ARG A 28 -14.33 -1.88 5.59
CA ARG A 28 -12.88 -1.98 5.31
C ARG A 28 -12.34 -0.71 4.64
N TYR A 29 -13.00 -0.21 3.61
CA TYR A 29 -12.54 0.95 2.82
C TYR A 29 -13.07 2.30 3.31
N GLN A 30 -13.69 2.35 4.50
CA GLN A 30 -14.25 3.59 5.07
C GLN A 30 -13.23 4.74 5.20
N ALA A 31 -11.96 4.43 5.47
CA ALA A 31 -10.89 5.45 5.53
C ALA A 31 -10.58 6.02 4.14
N GLN A 32 -10.48 5.15 3.12
CA GLN A 32 -10.26 5.52 1.73
C GLN A 32 -11.40 6.39 1.20
N TYR A 33 -12.66 5.99 1.44
CA TYR A 33 -13.83 6.77 1.02
C TYR A 33 -13.90 8.15 1.71
N ARG A 34 -13.54 8.25 2.99
CA ARG A 34 -13.44 9.55 3.68
C ARG A 34 -12.36 10.46 3.08
N ALA A 35 -11.17 9.90 2.85
CA ALA A 35 -10.05 10.66 2.27
C ALA A 35 -10.35 11.13 0.85
N ALA A 36 -10.86 10.23 -0.02
CA ALA A 36 -11.27 10.57 -1.38
C ALA A 36 -12.43 11.58 -1.39
N ALA A 37 -13.41 11.47 -0.49
CA ALA A 37 -14.49 12.45 -0.38
C ALA A 37 -13.98 13.85 0.04
N MET A 38 -13.01 13.93 0.96
CA MET A 38 -12.35 15.19 1.31
C MET A 38 -11.55 15.77 0.13
N GLU A 39 -10.90 14.92 -0.66
CA GLU A 39 -10.21 15.33 -1.89
C GLU A 39 -11.18 15.86 -2.95
N CYS A 40 -12.36 15.24 -3.09
CA CYS A 40 -13.43 15.73 -3.95
C CYS A 40 -13.96 17.12 -3.55
N LEU A 41 -13.87 17.53 -2.28
CA LEU A 41 -14.25 18.90 -1.89
C LEU A 41 -13.32 19.96 -2.51
N LYS A 42 -12.08 19.61 -2.87
CA LYS A 42 -11.15 20.52 -3.56
C LYS A 42 -11.58 20.83 -5.00
N LEU A 43 -12.50 20.04 -5.59
CA LEU A 43 -13.14 20.33 -6.88
C LEU A 43 -14.10 21.53 -6.82
N LEU A 44 -14.51 21.96 -5.62
CA LEU A 44 -15.40 23.10 -5.39
C LEU A 44 -14.63 24.41 -5.20
N ASP A 45 -13.36 24.33 -4.80
CA ASP A 45 -12.43 25.44 -4.86
C ASP A 45 -12.00 25.66 -6.33
N ARG A 46 -11.52 26.85 -6.67
CA ARG A 46 -10.92 27.15 -7.98
C ARG A 46 -9.49 26.61 -8.11
N GLN A 47 -9.07 25.75 -7.18
CA GLN A 47 -7.85 24.95 -7.31
C GLN A 47 -7.99 23.99 -8.49
N SER A 48 -6.89 23.76 -9.21
CA SER A 48 -6.86 23.11 -10.52
C SER A 48 -7.13 21.59 -10.50
N ILE A 49 -7.66 21.03 -9.41
CA ILE A 49 -8.05 19.61 -9.36
C ILE A 49 -9.34 19.43 -10.16
N ASP A 50 -9.36 18.48 -11.08
CA ASP A 50 -10.49 18.27 -11.99
C ASP A 50 -11.12 16.87 -11.92
N ARG A 51 -10.42 15.87 -11.33
CA ARG A 51 -10.92 14.50 -11.13
C ARG A 51 -10.33 13.86 -9.88
N VAL A 52 -11.08 12.91 -9.32
CA VAL A 52 -10.61 11.95 -8.31
C VAL A 52 -11.01 10.55 -8.76
N TYR A 53 -10.10 9.59 -8.66
CA TYR A 53 -10.27 8.19 -9.04
C TYR A 53 -10.12 7.32 -7.79
N CYS A 54 -11.14 6.51 -7.45
CA CYS A 54 -11.21 5.76 -6.18
C CYS A 54 -11.64 4.29 -6.41
N GLU A 55 -11.16 3.69 -7.50
CA GLU A 55 -11.59 2.37 -7.99
C GLU A 55 -10.87 1.20 -7.29
N PHE A 56 -9.61 1.39 -6.87
CA PHE A 56 -8.73 0.31 -6.44
C PHE A 56 -8.67 0.18 -4.92
N HIS A 57 -8.38 -1.02 -4.41
CA HIS A 57 -8.36 -1.27 -2.97
C HIS A 57 -7.21 -0.52 -2.27
N ASP A 58 -7.53 0.22 -1.20
CA ASP A 58 -6.57 0.97 -0.38
C ASP A 58 -5.83 2.10 -1.14
N ASP A 59 -6.33 2.53 -2.31
CA ASP A 59 -5.70 3.54 -3.17
C ASP A 59 -6.71 4.52 -3.80
N PHE A 60 -6.34 5.80 -3.89
CA PHE A 60 -7.02 6.76 -4.74
C PHE A 60 -6.05 7.77 -5.36
N VAL A 61 -6.46 8.42 -6.45
CA VAL A 61 -5.64 9.39 -7.19
C VAL A 61 -6.45 10.64 -7.43
N SER A 62 -5.95 11.83 -7.05
CA SER A 62 -6.50 13.09 -7.58
C SER A 62 -5.69 13.59 -8.77
N ARG A 63 -6.39 14.19 -9.74
CA ARG A 63 -5.79 14.75 -10.94
C ARG A 63 -5.99 16.25 -10.96
N ARG A 64 -4.90 16.95 -11.22
CA ARG A 64 -4.81 18.39 -11.40
C ARG A 64 -4.55 18.69 -12.88
N SER A 65 -5.27 19.66 -13.44
CA SER A 65 -5.17 20.09 -14.83
C SER A 65 -4.73 21.55 -14.90
N VAL A 66 -3.56 21.82 -15.50
CA VAL A 66 -2.97 23.17 -15.59
C VAL A 66 -2.44 23.37 -17.00
N GLY A 67 -2.95 24.37 -17.73
CA GLY A 67 -2.52 24.68 -19.09
C GLY A 67 -2.76 23.55 -20.12
N GLY A 68 -3.60 22.57 -19.80
CA GLY A 68 -3.81 21.35 -20.60
C GLY A 68 -2.90 20.18 -20.21
N ALA A 69 -1.85 20.40 -19.40
CA ALA A 69 -1.07 19.32 -18.80
C ALA A 69 -1.82 18.68 -17.63
N HIS A 70 -1.51 17.41 -17.35
CA HIS A 70 -2.13 16.63 -16.27
C HIS A 70 -1.08 16.19 -15.25
N PHE A 71 -1.38 16.47 -13.99
CA PHE A 71 -0.57 16.15 -12.83
C PHE A 71 -1.39 15.28 -11.88
N TYR A 72 -0.75 14.33 -11.20
CA TYR A 72 -1.40 13.30 -10.41
C TYR A 72 -0.84 13.29 -8.99
N ARG A 73 -1.74 13.15 -8.01
CA ARG A 73 -1.41 12.92 -6.61
C ARG A 73 -1.87 11.51 -6.23
N PHE A 74 -0.93 10.65 -5.89
CA PHE A 74 -1.21 9.25 -5.54
C PHE A 74 -1.34 9.11 -4.02
N PHE A 75 -2.52 8.68 -3.56
CA PHE A 75 -2.84 8.50 -2.15
C PHE A 75 -3.07 7.03 -1.84
N GLN A 76 -2.18 6.47 -1.04
CA GLN A 76 -2.24 5.09 -0.59
C GLN A 76 -2.63 5.07 0.88
N VAL A 77 -3.72 4.38 1.21
CA VAL A 77 -4.41 4.44 2.51
C VAL A 77 -4.29 3.10 3.23
N LYS A 78 -3.87 3.06 4.50
CA LYS A 78 -3.93 1.82 5.31
C LYS A 78 -4.53 2.05 6.69
N THR A 79 -5.36 1.10 7.10
CA THR A 79 -5.99 1.08 8.42
C THR A 79 -5.44 -0.04 9.30
N VAL A 80 -5.29 0.23 10.59
CA VAL A 80 -4.91 -0.74 11.60
C VAL A 80 -5.96 -0.76 12.71
N GLY A 81 -6.51 -1.94 13.01
CA GLY A 81 -7.52 -2.13 14.06
C GLY A 81 -6.94 -2.12 15.49
N LYS A 82 -5.62 -2.27 15.64
CA LYS A 82 -4.93 -2.19 16.94
C LYS A 82 -4.72 -0.73 17.33
N ARG A 83 -5.49 -0.26 18.31
CA ARG A 83 -5.50 1.13 18.83
C ARG A 83 -4.12 1.71 19.20
N ASN A 84 -3.19 0.86 19.64
CA ASN A 84 -1.82 1.23 20.01
C ASN A 84 -0.83 0.59 19.02
N HIS A 85 -1.02 0.82 17.73
CA HIS A 85 -0.03 0.56 16.69
C HIS A 85 0.67 1.86 16.33
N LEU A 86 1.98 1.79 16.13
CA LEU A 86 2.80 2.83 15.52
C LEU A 86 3.43 2.22 14.27
N TRP A 87 3.28 2.88 13.12
CA TRP A 87 3.95 2.45 11.89
C TRP A 87 5.44 2.72 12.00
N SER A 88 6.27 1.68 11.91
CA SER A 88 7.74 1.84 11.86
C SER A 88 8.28 1.70 10.44
N ILE A 89 9.50 2.16 10.21
CA ILE A 89 10.25 2.01 8.95
C ILE A 89 10.20 0.55 8.45
N ALA A 90 10.34 -0.42 9.37
CA ALA A 90 10.27 -1.85 9.05
C ALA A 90 8.90 -2.31 8.51
N ASP A 91 7.81 -1.69 8.95
CA ASP A 91 6.45 -2.06 8.53
C ASP A 91 6.09 -1.41 7.18
N LEU A 92 6.55 -0.16 6.96
CA LEU A 92 6.30 0.60 5.73
C LEU A 92 7.20 0.14 4.56
N PHE A 93 8.48 -0.15 4.84
CA PHE A 93 9.48 -0.54 3.85
C PHE A 93 9.79 -2.04 3.81
N GLY A 94 9.02 -2.89 4.52
CA GLY A 94 9.16 -4.35 4.48
C GLY A 94 10.49 -4.91 5.01
N ILE A 95 11.27 -4.09 5.72
CA ILE A 95 12.61 -4.42 6.23
C ILE A 95 12.48 -5.41 7.39
N PRO A 96 13.22 -6.54 7.39
CA PRO A 96 13.05 -7.57 8.41
C PRO A 96 13.63 -7.09 9.75
N ARG A 97 12.77 -6.88 10.75
CA ARG A 97 13.22 -6.56 12.12
C ARG A 97 14.15 -7.67 12.62
N SER A 98 15.43 -7.34 12.84
CA SER A 98 16.46 -8.33 13.20
C SER A 98 16.08 -9.10 14.47
N LYS A 99 16.05 -10.44 14.36
CA LYS A 99 15.74 -11.34 15.47
C LYS A 99 16.90 -11.34 16.46
N LYS A 100 16.88 -10.47 17.48
CA LYS A 100 17.75 -10.58 18.67
C LYS A 100 17.73 -12.03 19.15
N LYS A 101 18.89 -12.71 19.11
CA LYS A 101 19.04 -14.14 19.43
C LYS A 101 18.64 -14.41 20.89
N LYS A 102 17.38 -14.78 21.13
CA LYS A 102 16.93 -15.25 22.44
C LYS A 102 17.49 -16.64 22.70
N ALA A 103 18.18 -16.81 23.83
CA ALA A 103 18.63 -18.14 24.28
C ALA A 103 17.44 -19.09 24.42
N SER A 104 17.60 -20.32 23.94
CA SER A 104 16.47 -21.23 23.72
C SER A 104 16.11 -22.05 24.95
N LYS A 105 14.80 -22.23 25.19
CA LYS A 105 14.23 -23.35 25.95
C LYS A 105 13.12 -23.97 25.12
N LYS A 106 13.24 -25.28 24.81
CA LYS A 106 12.29 -26.04 23.99
C LYS A 106 11.04 -26.42 24.79
N LYS A 107 9.88 -26.49 24.12
CA LYS A 107 8.80 -27.49 24.32
C LYS A 107 8.02 -27.65 23.00
N ALA A 108 7.24 -28.72 22.85
CA ALA A 108 6.87 -29.30 21.54
C ALA A 108 5.44 -28.96 21.04
N CYS A 109 5.16 -29.36 19.78
CA CYS A 109 3.90 -29.18 19.01
C CYS A 109 2.97 -30.42 19.16
N PRO A 110 1.69 -30.39 18.67
CA PRO A 110 1.30 -30.46 17.23
C PRO A 110 0.24 -29.40 16.82
N THR A 111 0.25 -28.75 15.63
CA THR A 111 -0.04 -29.17 14.21
C THR A 111 -1.46 -29.68 13.92
N PRO A 112 -1.97 -29.55 12.66
CA PRO A 112 -1.50 -28.77 11.50
C PRO A 112 -2.21 -27.38 11.46
N ALA A 113 -2.49 -26.61 10.39
CA ALA A 113 -2.21 -26.55 8.94
C ALA A 113 -2.19 -25.03 8.54
N VAL A 114 -1.99 -24.51 7.31
CA VAL A 114 -1.78 -24.99 5.92
C VAL A 114 -0.52 -24.23 5.36
N ALA A 115 -0.08 -24.48 4.12
CA ALA A 115 1.17 -23.92 3.56
C ALA A 115 0.99 -22.92 2.40
N THR A 116 1.93 -21.96 2.30
CA THR A 116 2.43 -21.40 1.02
C THR A 116 3.96 -21.22 1.09
N ASN A 117 4.68 -22.27 0.71
CA ASN A 117 5.95 -22.25 -0.03
C ASN A 117 7.07 -21.29 0.45
N ASP A 118 7.80 -21.70 1.48
CA ASP A 118 9.20 -21.26 1.64
C ASP A 118 10.09 -21.86 0.52
N SER A 119 10.98 -21.05 -0.05
CA SER A 119 12.08 -21.51 -0.92
C SER A 119 13.39 -20.88 -0.44
N ALA A 120 14.31 -21.72 0.04
CA ALA A 120 15.58 -21.25 0.58
C ALA A 120 16.61 -20.99 -0.54
N GLY A 121 17.23 -19.80 -0.52
CA GLY A 121 18.33 -19.43 -1.41
C GLY A 121 19.20 -18.36 -0.79
N ASN A 122 20.47 -18.69 -0.51
CA ASN A 122 21.44 -17.75 0.04
C ASN A 122 22.10 -16.96 -1.10
N VAL A 123 21.57 -15.77 -1.40
CA VAL A 123 22.05 -14.89 -2.49
C VAL A 123 21.92 -13.42 -2.04
N ASP A 124 23.03 -12.69 -2.04
CA ASP A 124 23.20 -11.24 -1.80
C ASP A 124 22.13 -10.53 -0.94
N ASP A 125 22.42 -10.37 0.36
CA ASP A 125 21.59 -9.59 1.31
C ASP A 125 21.27 -8.16 0.80
N SER A 126 22.20 -7.51 0.07
CA SER A 126 21.96 -6.16 -0.48
C SER A 126 20.95 -6.15 -1.64
N ASN A 127 21.05 -7.10 -2.58
CA ASN A 127 20.06 -7.26 -3.65
C ASN A 127 18.69 -7.69 -3.08
N ASN A 128 18.68 -8.46 -1.98
CA ASN A 128 17.47 -8.81 -1.25
C ASN A 128 16.84 -7.57 -0.57
N LEU A 129 17.63 -6.70 0.06
CA LEU A 129 17.11 -5.50 0.74
C LEU A 129 16.60 -4.45 -0.25
N SER A 130 17.33 -4.18 -1.34
CA SER A 130 16.90 -3.25 -2.40
C SER A 130 15.58 -3.67 -3.03
N SER A 131 15.46 -4.95 -3.43
CA SER A 131 14.20 -5.46 -4.00
C SER A 131 13.05 -5.37 -3.01
N ARG A 132 13.25 -5.74 -1.73
CA ARG A 132 12.23 -5.63 -0.68
C ARG A 132 11.80 -4.19 -0.39
N ILE A 133 12.72 -3.23 -0.40
CA ILE A 133 12.39 -1.81 -0.23
C ILE A 133 11.52 -1.34 -1.41
N ALA A 134 11.84 -1.69 -2.65
CA ALA A 134 11.01 -1.34 -3.82
C ALA A 134 9.67 -2.10 -3.87
N ASP A 135 9.63 -3.38 -3.50
CA ASP A 135 8.40 -4.18 -3.42
C ASP A 135 7.55 -3.87 -2.19
N SER A 136 8.06 -3.09 -1.24
CA SER A 136 7.32 -2.67 -0.07
C SER A 136 6.13 -1.77 -0.42
N PHE A 137 5.28 -1.58 0.57
CA PHE A 137 4.15 -0.68 0.51
C PHE A 137 4.57 0.77 0.17
N LEU A 138 5.53 1.34 0.90
CA LEU A 138 5.99 2.70 0.63
C LEU A 138 6.90 2.77 -0.61
N GLY A 139 7.63 1.71 -0.93
CA GLY A 139 8.44 1.61 -2.15
C GLY A 139 7.60 1.63 -3.42
N LYS A 140 6.51 0.85 -3.46
CA LYS A 140 5.56 0.86 -4.58
C LYS A 140 4.90 2.23 -4.75
N LEU A 141 4.54 2.90 -3.65
CA LEU A 141 4.04 4.27 -3.67
C LEU A 141 5.11 5.25 -4.21
N LEU A 142 6.33 5.23 -3.68
CA LEU A 142 7.43 6.09 -4.15
C LEU A 142 7.78 5.84 -5.63
N LEU A 143 7.65 4.61 -6.12
CA LEU A 143 7.91 4.26 -7.52
C LEU A 143 6.98 4.98 -8.52
N HIS A 144 5.90 5.61 -8.07
CA HIS A 144 5.11 6.52 -8.89
C HIS A 144 5.89 7.79 -9.30
N THR A 145 6.76 8.34 -8.44
CA THR A 145 7.57 9.52 -8.81
C THR A 145 8.51 9.21 -9.97
N VAL A 146 9.08 8.00 -9.97
CA VAL A 146 9.98 7.50 -11.03
C VAL A 146 9.20 7.16 -12.31
N ARG A 147 8.04 6.50 -12.19
CA ARG A 147 7.25 6.03 -13.34
C ARG A 147 6.45 7.10 -14.07
N PHE A 148 5.96 8.11 -13.34
CA PHE A 148 5.13 9.18 -13.89
C PHE A 148 5.90 10.52 -14.01
N GLY A 149 7.14 10.60 -13.49
CA GLY A 149 8.03 11.74 -13.65
C GLY A 149 7.39 13.07 -13.24
N GLU A 150 7.50 14.08 -14.10
CA GLU A 150 6.90 15.41 -13.92
C GLU A 150 5.37 15.40 -13.78
N SER A 151 4.68 14.34 -14.23
CA SER A 151 3.24 14.17 -14.02
C SER A 151 2.91 13.67 -12.60
N CYS A 152 3.88 13.27 -11.78
CA CYS A 152 3.67 12.95 -10.37
C CYS A 152 3.86 14.22 -9.51
N GLU A 153 2.77 14.91 -9.16
CA GLU A 153 2.82 16.09 -8.30
C GLU A 153 3.08 15.73 -6.83
N GLN A 154 2.53 14.59 -6.37
CA GLN A 154 2.65 14.19 -4.97
C GLN A 154 2.43 12.67 -4.82
N VAL A 155 3.10 12.07 -3.84
CA VAL A 155 2.72 10.78 -3.26
C VAL A 155 2.36 11.00 -1.78
N SER A 156 1.41 10.25 -1.24
CA SER A 156 0.92 10.46 0.13
C SER A 156 0.46 9.17 0.77
N PHE A 157 0.98 8.90 1.98
CA PHE A 157 0.52 7.82 2.83
C PHE A 157 -0.52 8.35 3.82
N LEU A 158 -1.69 7.72 3.88
CA LEU A 158 -2.77 8.09 4.80
C LEU A 158 -3.11 6.92 5.73
N THR A 159 -3.30 7.21 7.02
CA THR A 159 -3.54 6.17 8.02
C THR A 159 -4.40 6.64 9.21
N ASN A 160 -5.04 5.69 9.89
CA ASN A 160 -5.80 5.91 11.12
C ASN A 160 -4.98 5.70 12.41
N ALA A 161 -3.68 5.39 12.29
CA ALA A 161 -2.76 5.10 13.39
C ALA A 161 -1.48 5.91 13.22
N ASN A 162 -0.89 6.36 14.33
CA ASN A 162 0.28 7.25 14.32
C ASN A 162 1.52 6.55 13.70
N LEU A 163 2.50 7.36 13.33
CA LEU A 163 3.83 6.87 12.94
C LEU A 163 4.72 6.71 14.20
N ASN A 164 5.84 6.01 14.05
CA ASN A 164 6.91 5.94 15.05
C ASN A 164 7.87 7.13 14.88
N ASP A 165 8.51 7.59 15.95
CA ASP A 165 9.39 8.78 15.95
C ASP A 165 10.47 8.76 14.84
N GLU A 166 11.02 7.57 14.52
CA GLU A 166 11.97 7.37 13.42
C GLU A 166 11.40 7.73 12.04
N VAL A 167 10.09 7.50 11.82
CA VAL A 167 9.39 7.80 10.56
C VAL A 167 9.04 9.29 10.49
N GLU A 168 8.58 9.87 11.59
CA GLU A 168 8.34 11.33 11.69
C GLU A 168 9.65 12.10 11.43
N LEU A 169 10.78 11.64 11.98
CA LEU A 169 12.11 12.22 11.74
C LEU A 169 12.57 12.10 10.28
N VAL A 170 12.24 11.00 9.59
CA VAL A 170 12.51 10.85 8.15
C VAL A 170 11.60 11.77 7.32
N SER A 171 10.32 11.94 7.69
CA SER A 171 9.41 12.88 7.02
C SER A 171 9.86 14.34 7.20
N ALA A 172 10.21 14.73 8.43
CA ALA A 172 10.72 16.07 8.72
C ALA A 172 12.04 16.39 7.98
N ALA A 173 12.94 15.41 7.82
CA ALA A 173 14.17 15.57 7.05
C ALA A 173 13.93 15.69 5.53
N LEU A 174 12.82 15.15 5.01
CA LEU A 174 12.39 15.32 3.63
C LEU A 174 11.68 16.68 3.40
N GLU A 175 10.85 17.12 4.35
CA GLU A 175 10.09 18.37 4.25
C GLU A 175 10.95 19.63 4.52
N GLY A 176 11.79 19.60 5.55
CA GLY A 176 12.67 20.72 5.91
C GLY A 176 13.97 20.79 5.10
N GLY A 177 14.26 19.77 4.29
CA GLY A 177 15.57 19.56 3.68
C GLY A 177 16.60 18.99 4.65
N ILE A 178 17.61 18.30 4.11
CA ILE A 178 18.61 17.55 4.88
C ILE A 178 19.57 18.54 5.58
N SER A 179 19.22 18.92 6.81
CA SER A 179 20.05 19.77 7.68
C SER A 179 21.00 18.97 8.56
N GLU A 180 20.65 17.71 8.88
CA GLU A 180 21.43 16.80 9.72
C GLU A 180 21.48 15.40 9.07
N PRO A 181 22.56 14.62 9.28
CA PRO A 181 22.67 13.28 8.70
C PRO A 181 21.66 12.31 9.32
N ASN A 182 20.85 11.68 8.47
CA ASN A 182 19.89 10.65 8.85
C ASN A 182 20.26 9.33 8.16
N ASP A 183 20.85 8.40 8.92
CA ASP A 183 21.31 7.10 8.41
C ASP A 183 20.19 6.29 7.76
N VAL A 184 18.96 6.39 8.29
CA VAL A 184 17.80 5.66 7.77
C VAL A 184 17.38 6.24 6.42
N LEU A 185 17.32 7.56 6.28
CA LEU A 185 17.03 8.22 5.01
C LEU A 185 18.11 7.93 3.96
N SER A 186 19.39 7.94 4.37
CA SER A 186 20.52 7.59 3.51
C SER A 186 20.41 6.15 2.97
N MET A 187 20.20 5.18 3.87
CA MET A 187 20.01 3.77 3.55
C MET A 187 18.81 3.53 2.63
N LEU A 188 17.66 4.15 2.94
CA LEU A 188 16.46 4.06 2.10
C LEU A 188 16.71 4.64 0.71
N SER A 189 17.40 5.78 0.61
CA SER A 189 17.72 6.43 -0.67
C SER A 189 18.66 5.58 -1.52
N GLU A 190 19.73 5.04 -0.93
CA GLU A 190 20.69 4.16 -1.62
C GLU A 190 20.02 2.90 -2.16
N HIS A 191 19.30 2.16 -1.32
CA HIS A 191 18.64 0.92 -1.71
C HIS A 191 17.48 1.14 -2.69
N PHE A 192 16.69 2.21 -2.54
CA PHE A 192 15.60 2.53 -3.47
C PHE A 192 16.16 2.91 -4.85
N ASN A 193 17.20 3.75 -4.92
CA ASN A 193 17.86 4.11 -6.18
C ASN A 193 18.53 2.89 -6.84
N SER A 194 19.15 2.00 -6.05
CA SER A 194 19.76 0.75 -6.53
C SER A 194 18.72 -0.23 -7.10
N ALA A 195 17.50 -0.24 -6.55
CA ALA A 195 16.37 -1.02 -7.05
C ALA A 195 15.71 -0.40 -8.29
N CYS A 196 15.64 0.93 -8.38
CA CYS A 196 15.00 1.69 -9.47
C CYS A 196 15.81 1.71 -10.78
N LYS A 197 16.43 0.59 -11.15
CA LYS A 197 17.00 0.37 -12.49
C LYS A 197 15.84 0.28 -13.49
N ILE A 198 15.47 1.42 -14.06
CA ILE A 198 14.27 1.57 -14.89
C ILE A 198 14.40 0.72 -16.17
N ALA A 199 13.85 -0.49 -16.15
CA ALA A 199 13.44 -1.17 -17.36
C ALA A 199 12.25 -0.41 -17.95
N ASP A 200 12.37 0.03 -19.21
CA ASP A 200 11.26 0.66 -19.94
C ASP A 200 10.05 -0.31 -19.96
N PRO A 201 8.89 0.08 -19.42
CA PRO A 201 7.70 -0.78 -19.39
C PRO A 201 7.16 -1.13 -20.79
N LEU A 202 7.60 -0.44 -21.85
CA LEU A 202 7.26 -0.74 -23.24
C LEU A 202 8.27 -1.68 -23.94
N CYS A 203 9.44 -1.95 -23.34
CA CYS A 203 10.48 -2.80 -23.94
C CYS A 203 10.25 -4.32 -23.79
N LEU A 204 9.11 -4.76 -23.24
CA LEU A 204 8.72 -6.17 -23.20
C LEU A 204 8.25 -6.67 -24.58
N GLY A 205 9.20 -6.94 -25.48
CA GLY A 205 8.96 -7.76 -26.66
C GLY A 205 9.30 -7.11 -28.01
N ARG A 206 10.59 -6.87 -28.28
CA ARG A 206 11.08 -6.75 -29.66
C ARG A 206 12.23 -7.72 -29.91
N SER A 207 11.88 -8.98 -30.21
CA SER A 207 12.82 -10.01 -30.65
C SER A 207 13.41 -9.62 -32.01
N SER A 208 14.62 -9.07 -32.02
CA SER A 208 15.34 -8.64 -33.23
C SER A 208 15.95 -9.83 -33.97
N SER A 209 15.11 -10.67 -34.56
CA SER A 209 15.51 -11.78 -35.43
C SER A 209 15.37 -11.40 -36.92
N VAL A 210 16.20 -10.46 -37.38
CA VAL A 210 16.39 -10.15 -38.81
C VAL A 210 17.88 -9.88 -39.06
N SER A 211 18.60 -10.94 -39.43
CA SER A 211 19.90 -10.99 -40.10
C SER A 211 20.06 -12.39 -40.69
#